data_AF-A0A840QKS9-F1
#
_entry.id   AF-A0A840QKS9-F1
#
_cell.length_a   1.000
_cell.length_b   1.000
_cell.length_c   1.000
_cell.angle_alpha   90.00
_cell.angle_beta   90.00
_cell.angle_gamma   90.00
#
_symmetry.space_group_name_H-M   'P 1'
#
loop_
_entity.id
_entity.type
_entity.pdbx_description
1 polymer ?
#
loop_
_entity_poly.entity_id
_entity_poly.type
_entity_poly.pdbx_seq_one_letter_code
_entity_poly.pdbx_strand_id
1 'polypeptide(L)'
;MTTTSTLGRVERACVQLHHDGHAVTFTAVAAHTGLGRTTLYRNPTLRAVIEEHRSRSATSGTLTSLTDEITTLRTALDALATRVRRHEEQLRRLTARND
;
A
#
# COMPACT_ATOMS: atom_id res chain seq x y z
N MET A 1 30.83 21.00 0.40
CA MET A 1 29.93 20.54 1.49
C MET A 1 28.43 20.53 1.10
N THR A 2 28.05 20.43 -0.17
CA THR A 2 26.66 20.70 -0.61
C THR A 2 25.87 19.47 -1.07
N THR A 3 26.52 18.38 -1.48
CA THR A 3 25.89 17.19 -2.05
C THR A 3 25.22 16.30 -0.99
N THR A 4 25.89 16.01 0.13
CA THR A 4 25.35 15.17 1.21
C THR A 4 24.13 15.81 1.89
N SER A 5 24.17 17.13 2.09
CA SER A 5 23.02 17.87 2.65
C SER A 5 21.82 17.89 1.70
N THR A 6 22.06 17.88 0.39
CA THR A 6 20.98 17.83 -0.61
C THR A 6 20.35 16.45 -0.65
N LEU A 7 21.17 15.39 -0.59
CA LEU A 7 20.72 14.01 -0.54
C LEU A 7 19.81 13.75 0.67
N GLY A 8 20.25 14.08 1.89
CA GLY A 8 19.44 13.88 3.10
C GLY A 8 18.18 14.74 3.15
N ARG A 9 18.09 15.82 2.36
CA ARG A 9 16.86 16.61 2.20
C ARG A 9 15.88 15.94 1.23
N VAL A 10 16.39 15.34 0.16
CA VAL A 10 15.60 14.53 -0.79
C VAL A 10 15.08 13.26 -0.13
N GLU A 11 15.92 12.53 0.61
CA GLU A 11 15.50 11.33 1.36
C GLU A 11 14.36 11.64 2.34
N ARG A 12 14.50 12.71 3.14
CA ARG A 12 13.43 13.15 4.05
C ARG A 12 12.16 13.53 3.30
N ALA A 13 12.26 14.21 2.17
CA ALA A 13 11.09 14.55 1.36
C ALA A 13 10.39 13.29 0.81
N CYS A 14 11.14 12.28 0.37
CA CYS A 14 10.57 11.01 -0.07
C CYS A 14 9.84 10.27 1.07
N VAL A 15 10.43 10.24 2.27
CA VAL A 15 9.79 9.64 3.45
C VAL A 15 8.52 10.39 3.84
N GLN A 16 8.55 11.72 3.85
CA GLN A 16 7.40 12.55 4.18
C GLN A 16 6.26 12.33 3.18
N LEU A 17 6.55 12.34 1.88
CA LEU A 17 5.56 12.06 0.83
C LEU A 17 4.90 10.70 1.03
N HIS A 18 5.70 9.68 1.34
CA HIS A 18 5.17 8.34 1.61
C HIS A 18 4.27 8.32 2.86
N HIS A 19 4.69 8.98 3.94
CA HIS A 19 3.93 9.08 5.18
C HIS A 19 2.60 9.83 4.98
N ASP A 20 2.59 10.88 4.17
CA ASP A 20 1.41 11.68 3.86
C ASP A 20 0.47 10.99 2.82
N GLY A 21 0.81 9.77 2.39
CA GLY A 21 0.04 9.02 1.39
C GLY A 21 0.14 9.59 -0.02
N HIS A 22 1.15 10.42 -0.29
CA HIS A 22 1.39 11.02 -1.59
C HIS A 22 2.36 10.17 -2.43
N ALA A 23 2.15 10.16 -3.75
CA ALA A 23 3.03 9.45 -4.66
C ALA A 23 4.42 10.10 -4.71
N VAL A 24 5.47 9.32 -4.45
CA VAL A 24 6.86 9.77 -4.57
C VAL A 24 7.20 9.98 -6.06
N THR A 25 7.16 11.24 -6.48
CA THR A 25 7.40 11.66 -7.86
C THR A 25 8.44 12.78 -7.90
N PHE A 26 9.19 12.91 -8.99
CA PHE A 26 10.16 14.01 -9.16
C PHE A 26 9.52 15.39 -9.01
N THR A 27 8.25 15.52 -9.41
CA THR A 27 7.44 16.73 -9.27
C THR A 27 7.14 17.04 -7.80
N ALA A 28 6.70 16.06 -7.02
CA ALA A 28 6.42 16.24 -5.61
C ALA A 28 7.71 16.46 -4.80
N VAL A 29 8.76 15.68 -5.06
CA VAL A 29 10.05 15.84 -4.38
C VAL A 29 10.66 17.22 -4.67
N ALA A 30 10.57 17.73 -5.90
CA ALA A 30 10.99 19.09 -6.23
C ALA A 30 10.22 20.15 -5.42
N ALA A 31 8.91 20.00 -5.28
CA ALA A 31 8.07 20.91 -4.49
C ALA A 31 8.45 20.90 -2.99
N HIS A 32 8.66 19.72 -2.40
CA HIS A 32 9.01 19.59 -0.97
C HIS A 32 10.46 20.02 -0.67
N THR A 33 11.37 19.83 -1.61
CA THR A 33 12.80 20.17 -1.42
C THR A 33 13.18 21.55 -1.96
N GLY A 34 12.29 22.23 -2.68
CA GLY A 34 12.60 23.49 -3.38
C GLY A 34 13.71 23.34 -4.45
N LEU A 35 14.06 22.12 -4.85
CA LEU A 35 15.04 21.85 -5.89
C LEU A 35 14.35 21.87 -7.26
N GLY A 36 15.06 22.36 -8.28
CA GLY A 36 14.59 22.25 -9.66
C GLY A 36 14.55 20.79 -10.11
N ARG A 37 13.52 20.40 -10.87
CA ARG A 37 13.41 19.04 -11.46
C ARG A 37 14.66 18.67 -12.27
N THR A 38 15.23 19.62 -13.01
CA THR A 38 16.44 19.43 -13.80
C THR A 38 17.62 19.00 -12.92
N THR A 39 17.73 19.53 -11.71
CA THR A 39 18.77 19.15 -10.74
C THR A 39 18.56 17.72 -10.23
N LEU A 40 17.31 17.34 -9.97
CA LEU A 40 16.97 15.97 -9.56
C LEU A 40 17.24 14.94 -10.67
N TYR A 41 16.98 15.30 -11.93
CA TYR A 41 17.23 14.42 -13.07
C TYR A 41 18.72 14.31 -13.44
N ARG A 42 19.49 15.40 -13.30
CA ARG A 42 20.92 15.42 -13.66
C ARG A 42 21.81 14.71 -12.65
N ASN A 43 21.41 14.65 -11.38
CA ASN A 43 22.21 13.97 -10.36
C ASN A 43 21.77 12.48 -10.26
N PRO A 44 22.63 11.52 -10.66
CA PRO A 44 22.27 10.10 -10.68
C PRO A 44 21.96 9.54 -9.29
N THR A 45 22.61 10.05 -8.24
CA THR A 45 22.35 9.64 -6.85
C THR A 45 20.97 10.09 -6.39
N LEU A 46 20.59 11.35 -6.65
CA LEU A 46 19.25 11.84 -6.31
C LEU A 46 18.17 11.10 -7.09
N ARG A 47 18.43 10.83 -8.38
CA ARG A 47 17.54 10.03 -9.23
C ARG A 47 17.35 8.63 -8.65
N ALA A 48 18.43 7.94 -8.28
CA ALA A 48 18.36 6.59 -7.72
C ALA A 48 17.52 6.52 -6.44
N VAL A 49 17.71 7.47 -5.51
CA VAL A 49 16.93 7.53 -4.27
C VAL A 49 15.44 7.73 -4.55
N ILE A 50 15.07 8.68 -5.42
CA ILE A 50 13.67 8.92 -5.75
C ILE A 50 13.03 7.68 -6.39
N GLU A 51 13.78 7.02 -7.27
CA GLU A 51 13.33 5.80 -7.96
C GLU A 51 13.13 4.62 -7.01
N GLU A 52 14.05 4.42 -6.07
CA GLU A 52 13.94 3.38 -5.04
C GLU A 52 12.73 3.61 -4.11
N HIS A 53 12.53 4.84 -3.66
CA HIS A 53 11.35 5.17 -2.85
C HIS A 53 10.04 5.01 -3.63
N ARG A 54 10.05 5.34 -4.93
CA ARG A 54 8.90 5.15 -5.82
C ARG A 54 8.57 3.67 -6.02
N SER A 55 9.56 2.84 -6.31
CA SER A 55 9.35 1.39 -6.49
C SER A 55 8.86 0.74 -5.21
N ARG A 56 9.47 1.08 -4.06
CA ARG A 56 9.05 0.59 -2.75
C ARG A 56 7.62 0.99 -2.40
N SER A 57 7.22 2.22 -2.73
CA SER A 57 5.84 2.68 -2.52
C SER A 57 4.84 1.89 -3.37
N ALA A 58 5.18 1.62 -4.63
CA ALA A 58 4.34 0.81 -5.51
C ALA A 58 4.19 -0.64 -4.99
N THR A 59 5.28 -1.27 -4.56
CA THR A 59 5.26 -2.61 -3.97
C THR A 59 4.49 -2.66 -2.65
N SER A 60 4.61 -1.63 -1.81
CA SER A 60 3.83 -1.57 -0.56
C SER A 60 2.34 -1.45 -0.84
N GLY A 61 1.95 -0.65 -1.84
CA GLY A 61 0.56 -0.52 -2.26
C GLY A 61 -0.05 -1.83 -2.77
N THR A 62 0.71 -2.62 -3.54
CA THR A 62 0.24 -3.94 -4.00
C THR A 62 0.09 -4.91 -2.83
N LEU A 63 1.03 -4.95 -1.88
CA LEU A 63 0.93 -5.81 -0.70
C LEU A 63 -0.28 -5.47 0.18
N THR A 64 -0.58 -4.18 0.38
CA THR A 64 -1.79 -3.75 1.08
C THR A 64 -3.05 -4.22 0.35
N SER A 65 -3.11 -4.02 -0.97
CA SER A 65 -4.25 -4.48 -1.78
C SER A 65 -4.48 -5.99 -1.69
N LEU A 66 -3.41 -6.80 -1.71
CA LEU A 66 -3.52 -8.25 -1.55
C LEU A 66 -4.04 -8.63 -0.14
N THR A 67 -3.64 -7.89 0.88
CA THR A 67 -4.09 -8.13 2.27
C THR A 67 -5.58 -7.82 2.43
N ASP A 68 -6.06 -6.76 1.79
CA ASP A 68 -7.49 -6.40 1.77
C ASP A 68 -8.33 -7.46 1.05
N GLU A 69 -7.81 -8.00 -0.06
CA GLU A 69 -8.47 -9.07 -0.81
C GLU A 69 -8.57 -10.37 0.02
N ILE A 70 -7.49 -10.77 0.70
CA ILE A 70 -7.50 -11.92 1.62
C ILE A 70 -8.51 -11.72 2.76
N THR A 71 -8.59 -10.51 3.30
CA THR A 71 -9.55 -10.18 4.37
C THR A 71 -10.99 -10.28 3.88
N THR A 72 -11.24 -9.82 2.66
CA THR A 72 -12.55 -9.93 2.00
C THR A 72 -12.94 -11.40 1.79
N LEU A 73 -12.00 -12.22 1.29
CA LEU A 73 -12.24 -13.66 1.08
C LEU A 73 -12.53 -14.40 2.39
N ARG A 74 -11.79 -14.11 3.47
CA ARG A 74 -12.05 -14.68 4.80
C ARG A 74 -13.45 -14.35 5.29
N THR A 75 -13.85 -13.08 5.15
CA THR A 75 -15.19 -12.62 5.53
C THR A 75 -16.29 -13.36 4.74
N ALA A 76 -16.09 -13.54 3.44
CA ALA A 76 -17.03 -14.28 2.60
C ALA A 76 -17.13 -15.76 3.00
N LEU A 77 -16.00 -16.39 3.31
CA LEU A 77 -15.95 -17.78 3.79
C LEU A 77 -16.66 -17.96 5.13
N ASP A 78 -16.48 -17.02 6.07
CA ASP A 78 -17.17 -17.07 7.36
C ASP A 78 -18.69 -16.91 7.22
N ALA A 79 -19.14 -16.03 6.31
CA ALA A 79 -20.55 -15.89 5.99
C ALA A 79 -21.13 -17.19 5.39
N LEU A 80 -20.38 -17.84 4.49
CA LEU A 80 -20.78 -19.12 3.92
C LEU A 80 -20.85 -20.22 4.99
N ALA A 81 -19.85 -20.33 5.85
CA ALA A 81 -19.83 -21.31 6.94
C ALA A 81 -21.02 -21.12 7.88
N THR A 82 -21.35 -19.87 8.22
CA THR A 82 -22.54 -19.54 9.04
C THR A 82 -23.82 -20.00 8.36
N ARG A 83 -23.94 -19.76 7.05
CA ARG A 83 -25.10 -20.15 6.26
C ARG A 83 -25.23 -21.67 6.17
N VAL A 84 -24.14 -22.41 5.96
CA VAL A 84 -24.14 -23.87 5.94
C VAL A 84 -24.62 -24.44 7.27
N ARG A 85 -24.08 -23.97 8.40
CA ARG A 85 -24.51 -24.41 9.74
C ARG A 85 -26.00 -24.18 9.96
N ARG A 86 -26.52 -23.01 9.57
CA ARG A 86 -27.96 -22.70 9.65
C ARG A 86 -28.79 -23.67 8.82
N HIS A 87 -28.37 -23.98 7.60
CA HIS A 87 -29.07 -24.92 6.73
C HIS A 87 -29.08 -26.33 7.31
N GLU A 88 -27.95 -26.80 7.85
CA GLU A 88 -27.87 -28.10 8.53
C GLU A 88 -28.80 -28.18 9.75
N GLU A 89 -28.87 -27.13 10.57
CA GLU A 89 -29.79 -27.06 11.70
C GLU A 89 -31.26 -27.09 11.27
N GLN A 90 -31.60 -26.41 10.17
CA GLN A 90 -32.94 -26.44 9.61
C GLN A 90 -33.31 -27.85 9.12
N LEU A 91 -32.39 -28.53 8.43
CA LEU A 91 -32.60 -29.91 7.98
C LEU A 91 -32.84 -30.85 9.17
N ARG A 92 -32.01 -30.77 10.22
CA ARG A 92 -32.20 -31.58 11.44
C ARG A 92 -33.58 -31.38 12.07
N ARG A 93 -34.06 -30.14 12.16
CA ARG A 93 -35.38 -29.82 12.72
C ARG A 93 -36.53 -30.35 11.87
N LEU A 94 -36.39 -30.33 10.55
CA LEU A 94 -37.41 -30.87 9.64
C LEU A 94 -37.48 -32.39 9.71
N THR A 95 -36.33 -33.08 9.73
CA THR A 95 -36.29 -34.54 9.88
C THR A 95 -36.88 -34.97 11.23
N ALA A 96 -36.51 -34.31 12.34
CA ALA A 96 -37.01 -34.64 13.67
C ALA A 96 -38.51 -34.33 13.91
N ARG A 97 -39.18 -33.61 13.00
CA ARG A 97 -40.63 -33.33 13.05
C ARG A 97 -41.44 -34.30 12.19
N ASN A 98 -40.79 -35.04 11.30
CA ASN A 98 -41.41 -36.01 10.40
C ASN A 98 -41.31 -37.46 10.92
N ASP A 99 -40.57 -37.70 11.99
CA ASP A 99 -40.59 -38.92 12.81
C ASP A 99 -41.55 -38.76 14.00
#